data_AF-A0A956KRC9-F1
#
_entry.id   AF-A0A956KRC9-F1
#
_cell.length_a   1.000
_cell.length_b   1.000
_cell.length_c   1.000
_cell.angle_alpha   90.00
_cell.angle_beta   90.00
_cell.angle_gamma   90.00
#
_symmetry.space_group_name_H-M   'P 1'
#
loop_
_entity.id
_entity.type
_entity.pdbx_description
1 polymer ?
#
loop_
_entity_poly.entity_id
_entity_poly.type
_entity_poly.pdbx_seq_one_letter_code
_entity_poly.pdbx_strand_id
1 'polypeptide(L)'
;MMSRFAPRYALLSVFALSTACDLEDADAEPSMALDEDDEFRACTPPAYSIDPRKSLFETTVAVLTPFSMGSVMSAIDVNAGYPSTPMVTYNNIINNFEAGVPSDPGSRCDDFSDALGIGTGLNGYPLECERDERLQDFNMASWFPLAAVNRIDLMPADGSHCGEQRLILASNAGARMFLIFEAQIPNPDPGCIEACRPIAEFWESLSSKPIPARRTELQQAFLGTHPTLSAAGFGPFMSADNLTFGSGQIRSNNFDQPPWTLREHKLVDNGGVLVSVEVAVEGNIYGELWNDSSPWPQTPDCGIEIVNQLDPLLA
;
A
#
# COMPACT_ATOMS: atom_id res chain seq x y z
N MET A 1 -36.92 -50.85 10.47
CA MET A 1 -36.54 -49.76 11.40
C MET A 1 -36.32 -48.52 10.54
N MET A 2 -37.41 -47.80 10.26
CA MET A 2 -37.41 -46.55 9.50
C MET A 2 -37.24 -45.40 10.50
N SER A 3 -36.36 -44.45 10.23
CA SER A 3 -36.43 -43.13 10.89
C SER A 3 -36.31 -42.04 9.84
N ARG A 4 -37.31 -41.16 9.87
CA ARG A 4 -37.60 -40.06 8.95
C ARG A 4 -36.89 -38.80 9.45
N PHE A 5 -36.22 -38.07 8.57
CA PHE A 5 -35.88 -36.67 8.82
C PHE A 5 -36.71 -35.79 7.88
N ALA A 6 -37.51 -34.91 8.48
CA ALA A 6 -38.24 -33.83 7.83
C ALA A 6 -37.46 -32.52 8.00
N PRO A 7 -37.47 -31.60 7.01
CA PRO A 7 -36.92 -30.27 7.20
C PRO A 7 -38.00 -29.36 7.82
N ARG A 8 -37.59 -28.60 8.85
CA ARG A 8 -38.39 -27.53 9.45
C ARG A 8 -38.15 -26.24 8.67
N TYR A 9 -39.24 -25.66 8.18
CA TYR A 9 -39.31 -24.29 7.66
C TYR A 9 -39.05 -23.30 8.80
N ALA A 10 -38.10 -22.38 8.60
CA ALA A 10 -37.94 -21.19 9.42
C ALA A 10 -38.55 -20.00 8.67
N LEU A 11 -39.54 -19.37 9.32
CA LEU A 11 -40.19 -18.14 8.89
C LEU A 11 -39.22 -16.96 9.03
N LEU A 12 -38.96 -16.24 7.92
CA LEU A 12 -38.40 -14.89 7.96
C LEU A 12 -39.51 -13.91 8.33
N SER A 13 -39.37 -13.24 9.47
CA SER A 13 -40.13 -12.04 9.82
C SER A 13 -39.41 -10.81 9.29
N VAL A 14 -40.08 -10.14 8.36
CA VAL A 14 -39.76 -8.83 7.78
C VAL A 14 -39.94 -7.74 8.84
N PHE A 15 -38.91 -6.92 9.04
CA PHE A 15 -39.06 -5.54 9.51
C PHE A 15 -38.43 -4.62 8.46
N ALA A 16 -39.26 -3.71 7.95
CA ALA A 16 -38.91 -2.65 7.02
C ALA A 16 -38.85 -1.29 7.75
N LEU A 17 -38.28 -0.31 7.04
CA LEU A 17 -38.08 1.13 7.29
C LEU A 17 -36.64 1.50 7.67
N SER A 18 -35.92 2.38 6.97
CA SER A 18 -36.26 3.18 5.78
C SER A 18 -34.99 3.89 5.24
N THR A 19 -34.78 3.82 3.91
CA THR A 19 -34.34 4.87 2.94
C THR A 19 -33.21 5.86 3.32
N ALA A 20 -32.21 6.11 2.49
CA ALA A 20 -32.37 6.57 1.10
C ALA A 20 -31.17 6.26 0.19
N CYS A 21 -31.47 5.57 -0.92
CA CYS A 21 -30.78 5.64 -2.21
C CYS A 21 -31.80 5.10 -3.23
N ASP A 22 -32.88 5.86 -3.47
CA ASP A 22 -33.77 5.63 -4.62
C ASP A 22 -33.50 6.75 -5.62
N LEU A 23 -32.98 6.36 -6.79
CA LEU A 23 -33.02 7.13 -8.01
C LEU A 23 -34.15 6.54 -8.86
N GLU A 24 -35.26 7.26 -8.96
CA GLU A 24 -36.26 7.05 -10.02
C GLU A 24 -36.18 8.22 -11.00
N ASP A 25 -35.84 7.91 -12.25
CA ASP A 25 -36.12 8.73 -13.43
C ASP A 25 -37.58 8.51 -13.85
N ALA A 26 -38.36 9.59 -14.01
CA ALA A 26 -39.15 9.87 -15.22
C ALA A 26 -40.06 11.10 -15.06
N ASP A 27 -39.85 12.03 -16.00
CA ASP A 27 -40.87 12.85 -16.66
C ASP A 27 -41.62 13.92 -15.85
N ALA A 28 -40.92 15.03 -15.63
CA ALA A 28 -41.54 16.35 -15.68
C ALA A 28 -40.56 17.33 -16.33
N GLU A 29 -40.83 17.73 -17.58
CA GLU A 29 -40.11 18.85 -18.19
C GLU A 29 -40.40 20.15 -17.44
N PRO A 30 -39.39 20.84 -16.86
CA PRO A 30 -39.51 22.22 -16.50
C PRO A 30 -38.88 23.06 -17.62
N SER A 31 -39.64 24.04 -18.10
CA SER A 31 -39.21 25.07 -19.03
C SER A 31 -37.80 25.58 -18.73
N MET A 32 -36.93 25.62 -19.73
CA MET A 32 -35.71 26.45 -19.74
C MET A 32 -36.09 27.92 -19.60
N ALA A 33 -36.22 28.38 -18.35
CA ALA A 33 -35.87 29.73 -18.00
C ALA A 33 -34.39 29.69 -17.61
N LEU A 34 -33.55 30.38 -18.38
CA LEU A 34 -32.20 30.69 -17.95
C LEU A 34 -32.34 31.71 -16.82
N ASP A 35 -32.44 31.25 -15.59
CA ASP A 35 -32.19 32.10 -14.43
C ASP A 35 -30.68 32.42 -14.46
N GLU A 36 -30.34 33.63 -14.91
CA GLU A 36 -28.98 34.18 -14.96
C GLU A 36 -28.39 34.47 -13.56
N ASP A 37 -28.94 33.86 -12.50
CA ASP A 37 -28.57 34.05 -11.10
C ASP A 37 -28.21 32.72 -10.39
N ASP A 38 -27.78 31.69 -11.13
CA ASP A 38 -27.08 30.56 -10.50
C ASP A 38 -25.67 31.02 -10.12
N GLU A 39 -25.60 31.76 -9.00
CA GLU A 39 -24.36 31.99 -8.27
C GLU A 39 -23.64 30.65 -8.22
N PHE A 40 -22.51 30.53 -8.94
CA PHE A 40 -21.51 29.51 -8.69
C PHE A 40 -21.37 29.45 -7.17
N ARG A 41 -21.98 28.44 -6.56
CA ARG A 41 -21.93 28.21 -5.13
C ARG A 41 -20.52 27.72 -4.91
N ALA A 42 -19.59 28.68 -4.89
CA ALA A 42 -18.19 28.45 -4.66
C ALA A 42 -18.17 27.65 -3.37
N CYS A 43 -17.68 26.41 -3.47
CA CYS A 43 -17.30 25.64 -2.30
C CYS A 43 -16.33 26.53 -1.55
N THR A 44 -16.84 27.34 -0.63
CA THR A 44 -16.03 28.21 0.20
C THR A 44 -15.42 27.21 1.16
N PRO A 45 -14.14 26.83 0.97
CA PRO A 45 -13.57 25.82 1.83
C PRO A 45 -13.72 26.35 3.26
N PRO A 46 -14.25 25.55 4.19
CA PRO A 46 -14.29 25.99 5.58
C PRO A 46 -12.89 26.46 5.97
N ALA A 47 -12.81 27.50 6.81
CA ALA A 47 -11.55 28.09 7.25
C ALA A 47 -10.75 27.16 8.21
N TYR A 48 -10.77 25.85 7.97
CA TYR A 48 -9.82 24.92 8.55
C TYR A 48 -8.50 25.14 7.83
N SER A 49 -7.50 25.67 8.54
CA SER A 49 -6.14 25.65 8.02
C SER A 49 -5.62 24.21 8.11
N ILE A 50 -5.89 23.42 7.08
CA ILE A 50 -5.20 22.14 6.90
C ILE A 50 -3.72 22.46 6.69
N ASP A 51 -2.89 21.96 7.58
CA ASP A 51 -1.43 22.02 7.49
C ASP A 51 -0.96 20.75 6.77
N PRO A 52 -0.61 20.83 5.48
CA PRO A 52 -0.20 19.65 4.71
C PRO A 52 1.04 18.95 5.31
N ARG A 53 1.86 19.66 6.11
CA ARG A 53 3.02 19.07 6.81
C ARG A 53 2.66 18.22 8.03
N LYS A 54 1.37 18.11 8.35
CA LYS A 54 0.83 17.28 9.44
C LYS A 54 -0.25 16.34 8.95
N SER A 55 -1.04 16.79 7.98
CA SER A 55 -2.21 16.07 7.46
C SER A 55 -1.96 15.31 6.14
N LEU A 56 -0.83 15.55 5.47
CA LEU A 56 -0.46 14.82 4.25
C LEU A 56 0.92 14.17 4.38
N PHE A 57 1.92 14.93 4.84
CA PHE A 57 3.29 14.46 5.04
C PHE A 57 3.80 14.88 6.42
N GLU A 58 3.76 14.00 7.42
CA GLU A 58 4.32 14.26 8.74
C GLU A 58 5.78 13.80 8.78
N THR A 59 6.70 14.75 8.94
CA THR A 59 8.15 14.52 8.97
C THR A 59 8.79 14.96 10.29
N THR A 60 8.00 15.35 11.28
CA THR A 60 8.50 15.80 12.58
C THR A 60 9.13 14.63 13.32
N VAL A 61 10.46 14.66 13.50
CA VAL A 61 11.23 13.60 14.18
C VAL A 61 10.60 13.20 15.51
N ALA A 62 10.20 14.18 16.34
CA ALA A 62 9.59 13.92 17.63
C ALA A 62 8.24 13.18 17.54
N VAL A 63 7.47 13.36 16.45
CA VAL A 63 6.21 12.64 16.21
C VAL A 63 6.51 11.22 15.72
N LEU A 64 7.53 11.05 14.90
CA LEU A 64 7.85 9.77 14.26
C LEU A 64 8.65 8.79 15.14
N THR A 65 9.13 9.21 16.32
CA THR A 65 9.95 8.35 17.20
C THR A 65 9.40 6.94 17.50
N PRO A 66 8.08 6.67 17.53
CA PRO A 66 7.57 5.31 17.73
C PRO A 66 7.80 4.35 16.56
N PHE A 67 8.11 4.85 15.37
CA PHE A 67 8.22 4.06 14.14
C PHE A 67 9.63 3.54 13.90
N SER A 68 10.19 2.82 14.88
CA SER A 68 11.40 2.02 14.63
C SER A 68 11.08 0.85 13.72
N MET A 69 12.05 0.36 12.93
CA MET A 69 11.85 -0.82 12.09
C MET A 69 11.35 -2.03 12.89
N GLY A 70 11.91 -2.24 14.09
CA GLY A 70 11.46 -3.31 14.99
C GLY A 70 10.00 -3.15 15.44
N SER A 71 9.53 -1.93 15.68
CA SER A 71 8.13 -1.66 16.03
C SER A 71 7.19 -1.87 14.85
N VAL A 72 7.61 -1.50 13.63
CA VAL A 72 6.84 -1.70 12.40
C VAL A 72 6.68 -3.20 12.11
N MET A 73 7.79 -3.94 12.09
CA MET A 73 7.77 -5.39 11.85
C MET A 73 7.01 -6.13 12.95
N SER A 74 7.17 -5.73 14.21
CA SER A 74 6.40 -6.32 15.30
C SER A 74 4.90 -6.09 15.16
N ALA A 75 4.47 -4.93 14.67
CA ALA A 75 3.05 -4.67 14.44
C ALA A 75 2.53 -5.55 13.30
N ILE A 76 3.28 -5.64 12.19
CA ILE A 76 2.96 -6.49 11.05
C ILE A 76 2.81 -7.96 11.47
N ASP A 77 3.75 -8.51 12.23
CA ASP A 77 3.70 -9.90 12.72
C ASP A 77 2.47 -10.16 13.60
N VAL A 78 2.22 -9.27 14.57
CA VAL A 78 1.11 -9.41 15.52
C VAL A 78 -0.24 -9.28 14.81
N ASN A 79 -0.34 -8.38 13.84
CA ASN A 79 -1.57 -8.17 13.07
C ASN A 79 -1.88 -9.35 12.14
N ALA A 80 -0.86 -10.07 11.67
CA ALA A 80 -1.02 -11.34 10.96
C ALA A 80 -1.39 -12.51 11.88
N GLY A 81 -1.48 -12.29 13.20
CA GLY A 81 -1.82 -13.32 14.18
C GLY A 81 -0.63 -14.18 14.62
N TYR A 82 0.60 -13.75 14.36
CA TYR A 82 1.82 -14.48 14.72
C TYR A 82 2.51 -13.90 15.97
N PRO A 83 3.37 -14.68 16.64
CA PRO A 83 4.31 -14.14 17.61
C PRO A 83 5.18 -13.07 16.95
N SER A 84 5.44 -11.98 17.67
CA SER A 84 6.33 -10.92 17.20
C SER A 84 7.77 -11.44 17.02
N THR A 85 8.22 -11.50 15.77
CA THR A 85 9.56 -11.92 15.35
C THR A 85 10.16 -10.89 14.38
N PRO A 86 10.29 -9.62 14.79
CA PRO A 86 10.53 -8.51 13.86
C PRO A 86 11.82 -8.64 13.07
N MET A 87 12.86 -9.24 13.66
CA MET A 87 14.12 -9.49 12.98
C MET A 87 13.99 -10.54 11.87
N VAL A 88 13.15 -11.56 12.06
CA VAL A 88 12.90 -12.59 11.04
C VAL A 88 12.22 -11.96 9.85
N THR A 89 11.11 -11.24 10.06
CA THR A 89 10.36 -10.58 8.99
C THR A 89 11.21 -9.54 8.26
N TYR A 90 11.98 -8.74 9.00
CA TYR A 90 12.97 -7.81 8.44
C TYR A 90 14.02 -8.50 7.57
N ASN A 91 14.68 -9.54 8.09
CA ASN A 91 15.72 -10.25 7.35
C ASN A 91 15.16 -10.94 6.10
N ASN A 92 13.93 -11.46 6.13
CA ASN A 92 13.29 -12.02 4.94
C ASN A 92 13.19 -11.01 3.79
N ILE A 93 13.00 -9.71 4.09
CA ILE A 93 13.02 -8.67 3.05
C ILE A 93 14.45 -8.50 2.51
N ILE A 94 15.42 -8.30 3.40
CA ILE A 94 16.84 -8.07 3.03
C ILE A 94 17.46 -9.26 2.29
N ASN A 95 17.02 -10.47 2.59
CA ASN A 95 17.44 -11.71 1.95
C ASN A 95 17.15 -11.78 0.45
N ASN A 96 16.24 -10.95 -0.06
CA ASN A 96 15.98 -10.82 -1.50
C ASN A 96 17.16 -10.21 -2.27
N PHE A 97 18.16 -9.64 -1.60
CA PHE A 97 19.35 -9.06 -2.23
C PHE A 97 20.56 -10.01 -2.24
N GLU A 98 20.40 -11.21 -1.68
CA GLU A 98 21.46 -12.22 -1.56
C GLU A 98 21.06 -13.50 -2.28
N ALA A 99 22.05 -14.22 -2.81
CA ALA A 99 21.85 -15.52 -3.41
C ALA A 99 21.43 -16.52 -2.33
N GLY A 100 20.46 -17.37 -2.66
CA GLY A 100 19.86 -18.31 -1.73
C GLY A 100 20.79 -19.44 -1.31
N VAL A 101 20.55 -19.98 -0.12
CA VAL A 101 20.90 -21.36 0.23
C VAL A 101 19.61 -22.18 0.39
N PRO A 102 19.60 -23.49 0.03
CA PRO A 102 18.36 -24.28 -0.08
C PRO A 102 17.49 -24.41 1.19
N SER A 103 17.98 -23.96 2.36
CA SER A 103 17.30 -24.07 3.64
C SER A 103 16.54 -22.83 4.07
N ASP A 104 16.70 -21.72 3.36
CA ASP A 104 16.22 -20.44 3.86
C ASP A 104 14.77 -20.16 3.44
N PRO A 105 13.93 -19.62 4.35
CA PRO A 105 12.58 -19.23 4.01
C PRO A 105 12.55 -17.96 3.15
N GLY A 106 11.47 -17.80 2.37
CA GLY A 106 11.23 -16.62 1.53
C GLY A 106 11.88 -16.69 0.15
N SER A 107 11.67 -15.65 -0.67
CA SER A 107 12.30 -15.56 -1.99
C SER A 107 13.71 -14.97 -1.95
N ARG A 108 14.50 -15.32 -2.94
CA ARG A 108 15.88 -14.90 -3.18
C ARG A 108 16.04 -14.35 -4.59
N CYS A 109 17.05 -13.49 -4.80
CA CYS A 109 17.26 -12.90 -6.11
C CYS A 109 17.70 -13.90 -7.19
N ASP A 110 18.09 -15.12 -6.82
CA ASP A 110 18.51 -16.19 -7.73
C ASP A 110 17.49 -17.32 -7.87
N ASP A 111 16.29 -17.18 -7.30
CA ASP A 111 15.24 -18.21 -7.39
C ASP A 111 14.71 -18.43 -8.82
N PHE A 112 14.85 -17.43 -9.68
CA PHE A 112 14.35 -17.45 -11.05
C PHE A 112 15.43 -17.04 -12.04
N SER A 113 15.32 -17.59 -13.26
CA SER A 113 16.17 -17.21 -14.40
C SER A 113 15.50 -16.18 -15.28
N ASP A 114 16.30 -15.36 -15.96
CA ASP A 114 15.81 -14.50 -17.03
C ASP A 114 15.27 -15.32 -18.22
N ALA A 115 14.50 -14.68 -19.11
CA ALA A 115 13.88 -15.35 -20.24
C ALA A 115 14.89 -15.84 -21.31
N LEU A 116 16.16 -15.43 -21.21
CA LEU A 116 17.24 -15.91 -22.07
C LEU A 116 17.96 -17.11 -21.45
N GLY A 117 17.70 -17.42 -20.18
CA GLY A 117 18.39 -18.45 -19.40
C GLY A 117 19.85 -18.13 -19.14
N ILE A 118 20.26 -16.86 -19.21
CA ILE A 118 21.66 -16.43 -19.11
C ILE A 118 22.03 -16.08 -17.66
N GLY A 119 21.11 -15.50 -16.92
CA GLY A 119 21.30 -15.12 -15.53
C GLY A 119 20.04 -15.23 -14.69
N THR A 120 20.12 -14.66 -13.50
CA THR A 120 19.01 -14.48 -12.58
C THR A 120 18.02 -13.47 -13.13
N GLY A 121 16.73 -13.66 -12.87
CA GLY A 121 15.71 -12.79 -13.41
C GLY A 121 14.44 -12.70 -12.59
N LEU A 122 13.65 -11.67 -12.87
CA LEU A 122 12.33 -11.45 -12.28
C LEU A 122 11.35 -11.15 -13.40
N ASN A 123 10.26 -11.91 -13.47
CA ASN A 123 9.28 -11.81 -14.56
C ASN A 123 9.95 -11.91 -15.96
N GLY A 124 10.99 -12.73 -16.09
CA GLY A 124 11.72 -12.94 -17.34
C GLY A 124 12.78 -11.90 -17.70
N TYR A 125 12.97 -10.85 -16.89
CA TYR A 125 14.01 -9.82 -17.12
C TYR A 125 15.19 -9.97 -16.16
N PRO A 126 16.41 -9.55 -16.55
CA PRO A 126 17.60 -9.70 -15.71
C PRO A 126 17.46 -9.01 -14.36
N LEU A 127 17.88 -9.71 -13.32
CA LEU A 127 17.88 -9.24 -11.94
C LEU A 127 19.29 -9.34 -11.38
N GLU A 128 19.89 -8.21 -11.00
CA GLU A 128 21.21 -8.24 -10.35
C GLU A 128 21.14 -8.93 -8.99
N CYS A 129 22.04 -9.91 -8.81
CA CYS A 129 22.17 -10.75 -7.63
C CYS A 129 23.64 -11.18 -7.51
N GLU A 130 24.34 -10.99 -6.39
CA GLU A 130 23.93 -10.30 -5.16
C GLU A 130 24.03 -8.78 -5.26
N ARG A 131 23.51 -8.07 -4.26
CA ARG A 131 23.66 -6.61 -4.11
C ARG A 131 24.07 -6.18 -2.70
N ASP A 132 24.69 -5.00 -2.56
CA ASP A 132 25.18 -4.49 -1.26
C ASP A 132 24.06 -4.22 -0.26
N GLU A 133 22.80 -4.10 -0.69
CA GLU A 133 21.69 -3.97 0.26
C GLU A 133 21.56 -5.19 1.17
N ARG A 134 22.12 -6.36 0.80
CA ARG A 134 22.24 -7.51 1.70
C ARG A 134 23.04 -7.20 2.97
N LEU A 135 23.91 -6.19 2.94
CA LEU A 135 24.64 -5.72 4.13
C LEU A 135 23.73 -5.06 5.18
N GLN A 136 22.44 -4.85 4.87
CA GLN A 136 21.43 -4.50 5.86
C GLN A 136 21.06 -5.68 6.78
N ASP A 137 21.54 -6.89 6.52
CA ASP A 137 21.19 -8.06 7.32
C ASP A 137 21.55 -7.84 8.80
N PHE A 138 20.61 -8.19 9.68
CA PHE A 138 20.66 -7.95 11.14
C PHE A 138 20.84 -6.48 11.59
N ASN A 139 20.85 -5.49 10.69
CA ASN A 139 21.02 -4.06 11.01
C ASN A 139 19.70 -3.33 11.30
N MET A 140 18.65 -4.04 11.71
CA MET A 140 17.31 -3.48 11.97
C MET A 140 17.31 -2.26 12.89
N ALA A 141 18.20 -2.20 13.89
CA ALA A 141 18.30 -1.09 14.84
C ALA A 141 18.84 0.21 14.23
N SER A 142 19.47 0.14 13.06
CA SER A 142 20.04 1.30 12.35
C SER A 142 19.02 2.08 11.53
N TRP A 143 17.81 1.53 11.40
CA TRP A 143 16.73 2.15 10.66
C TRP A 143 16.02 3.24 11.46
N PHE A 144 15.74 4.35 10.81
CA PHE A 144 15.01 5.47 11.39
C PHE A 144 13.91 5.97 10.45
N PRO A 145 12.78 6.45 10.99
CA PRO A 145 11.67 6.92 10.18
C PRO A 145 11.94 8.31 9.60
N LEU A 146 11.48 8.52 8.38
CA LEU A 146 11.58 9.77 7.64
C LEU A 146 10.24 10.48 7.50
N ALA A 147 9.18 9.73 7.23
CA ALA A 147 7.85 10.29 7.02
C ALA A 147 6.74 9.26 7.27
N ALA A 148 5.61 9.75 7.77
CA ALA A 148 4.31 9.12 7.62
C ALA A 148 3.50 9.94 6.59
N VAL A 149 2.93 9.27 5.59
CA VAL A 149 2.32 9.91 4.43
C VAL A 149 0.92 9.38 4.18
N ASN A 150 -0.02 10.30 3.96
CA ASN A 150 -1.36 9.99 3.47
C ASN A 150 -1.39 10.08 1.95
N ARG A 151 -1.83 9.02 1.28
CA ARG A 151 -2.07 9.00 -0.17
C ARG A 151 -3.52 8.63 -0.46
N ILE A 152 -4.44 9.35 0.18
CA ILE A 152 -5.88 9.23 -0.08
C ILE A 152 -6.25 9.63 -1.52
N ASP A 153 -5.37 10.38 -2.21
CA ASP A 153 -5.48 10.67 -3.64
C ASP A 153 -5.37 9.42 -4.53
N LEU A 154 -4.83 8.32 -4.02
CA LEU A 154 -4.80 7.02 -4.70
C LEU A 154 -6.09 6.21 -4.51
N MET A 155 -7.10 6.76 -3.83
CA MET A 155 -8.40 6.11 -3.76
C MET A 155 -9.04 6.06 -5.15
N PRO A 156 -9.39 4.86 -5.65
CA PRO A 156 -10.02 4.72 -6.96
C PRO A 156 -11.46 5.25 -6.92
N ALA A 157 -11.95 5.68 -8.08
CA ALA A 157 -13.29 6.21 -8.25
C ALA A 157 -14.40 5.17 -7.98
N ASP A 158 -14.07 3.88 -7.98
CA ASP A 158 -14.99 2.80 -7.62
C ASP A 158 -15.04 2.52 -6.10
N GLY A 159 -14.24 3.22 -5.29
CA GLY A 159 -14.20 3.04 -3.85
C GLY A 159 -13.75 1.64 -3.41
N SER A 160 -12.95 0.92 -4.21
CA SER A 160 -12.45 -0.41 -3.85
C SER A 160 -11.48 -0.41 -2.66
N HIS A 161 -10.76 0.70 -2.43
CA HIS A 161 -9.91 0.92 -1.25
C HIS A 161 -9.80 2.41 -0.89
N CYS A 162 -9.34 2.74 0.31
CA CYS A 162 -9.24 4.11 0.84
C CYS A 162 -7.89 4.79 0.57
N GLY A 163 -7.29 4.51 -0.59
CA GLY A 163 -5.94 4.95 -0.93
C GLY A 163 -4.85 4.21 -0.14
N GLU A 164 -3.70 4.85 0.05
CA GLU A 164 -2.55 4.25 0.74
C GLU A 164 -2.08 5.08 1.94
N GLN A 165 -1.53 4.39 2.94
CA GLN A 165 -0.87 5.00 4.10
C GLN A 165 0.57 4.54 4.13
N ARG A 166 1.50 5.48 3.95
CA ARG A 166 2.90 5.16 3.77
C ARG A 166 3.73 5.45 5.00
N LEU A 167 4.65 4.56 5.30
CA LEU A 167 5.70 4.79 6.29
C LEU A 167 7.05 4.61 5.60
N ILE A 168 7.89 5.64 5.68
CA ILE A 168 9.20 5.67 5.03
C ILE A 168 10.27 5.55 6.11
N LEU A 169 11.14 4.55 5.99
CA LEU A 169 12.31 4.40 6.84
C LEU A 169 13.57 4.40 5.98
N ALA A 170 14.69 4.79 6.58
CA ALA A 170 16.00 4.71 5.98
C ALA A 170 17.02 4.12 6.95
N SER A 171 18.04 3.49 6.40
CA SER A 171 19.26 3.10 7.11
C SER A 171 20.46 3.68 6.37
N ASN A 172 21.50 4.04 7.13
CA ASN A 172 22.82 4.39 6.61
C ASN A 172 23.90 3.40 7.07
N ALA A 173 23.52 2.29 7.72
CA ALA A 173 24.46 1.28 8.16
C ALA A 173 24.83 0.38 6.97
N GLY A 174 26.11 0.12 6.71
CA GLY A 174 26.51 -0.62 5.51
C GLY A 174 26.25 0.22 4.26
N ALA A 175 25.16 -0.08 3.54
CA ALA A 175 24.66 0.69 2.41
C ALA A 175 23.45 1.57 2.82
N ARG A 176 23.30 2.75 2.23
CA ARG A 176 22.10 3.56 2.29
C ARG A 176 20.96 2.85 1.57
N MET A 177 19.91 2.57 2.33
CA MET A 177 18.71 1.90 1.84
C MET A 177 17.48 2.63 2.35
N PHE A 178 16.46 2.73 1.51
CA PHE A 178 15.12 3.16 1.89
C PHE A 178 14.17 1.97 1.82
N LEU A 179 13.27 1.88 2.79
CA LEU A 179 12.11 1.01 2.73
C LEU A 179 10.86 1.87 2.90
N ILE A 180 9.94 1.71 1.97
CA ILE A 180 8.67 2.41 1.91
C ILE A 180 7.59 1.36 2.05
N PHE A 181 6.92 1.35 3.18
CA PHE A 181 5.72 0.54 3.39
C PHE A 181 4.57 1.32 2.80
N GLU A 182 3.98 0.84 1.72
CA GLU A 182 2.87 1.46 1.00
C GLU A 182 1.61 0.63 1.27
N ALA A 183 1.03 0.80 2.46
CA ALA A 183 -0.11 0.01 2.88
C ALA A 183 -1.38 0.49 2.18
N GLN A 184 -1.99 -0.37 1.35
CA GLN A 184 -3.30 -0.10 0.77
C GLN A 184 -4.36 -0.36 1.84
N ILE A 185 -5.22 0.63 2.11
CA ILE A 185 -6.20 0.52 3.19
C ILE A 185 -7.53 0.03 2.62
N PRO A 186 -8.03 -1.16 3.03
CA PRO A 186 -9.28 -1.68 2.51
C PRO A 186 -10.43 -0.73 2.86
N ASN A 187 -11.37 -0.57 1.93
CA ASN A 187 -12.61 0.13 2.22
C ASN A 187 -13.53 -0.82 3.04
N PRO A 188 -14.00 -0.42 4.25
CA PRO A 188 -14.92 -1.24 5.03
C PRO A 188 -16.28 -1.46 4.36
N ASP A 189 -16.65 -0.63 3.37
CA ASP A 189 -17.83 -0.79 2.52
C ASP A 189 -17.46 -0.57 1.04
N PRO A 190 -16.90 -1.61 0.36
CA PRO A 190 -16.43 -1.48 -1.02
C PRO A 190 -17.53 -0.99 -1.98
N GLY A 191 -17.20 0.01 -2.80
CA GLY A 191 -18.19 0.69 -3.66
C GLY A 191 -18.74 1.99 -3.06
N CYS A 192 -18.64 2.18 -1.74
CA CYS A 192 -19.04 3.40 -1.05
C CYS A 192 -17.82 4.25 -0.71
N ILE A 193 -17.52 5.27 -1.54
CA ILE A 193 -16.39 6.18 -1.29
C ILE A 193 -16.48 6.86 0.08
N GLU A 194 -17.70 7.18 0.52
CA GLU A 194 -17.95 7.86 1.79
C GLU A 194 -17.52 7.04 3.01
N ALA A 195 -17.41 5.72 2.90
CA ALA A 195 -16.89 4.87 3.96
C ALA A 195 -15.40 5.11 4.26
N CYS A 196 -14.66 5.77 3.35
CA CYS A 196 -13.28 6.20 3.56
C CYS A 196 -13.13 7.55 4.29
N ARG A 197 -14.23 8.29 4.50
CA ARG A 197 -14.24 9.59 5.21
C ARG A 197 -13.49 9.57 6.55
N PRO A 198 -13.59 8.54 7.41
CA PRO A 198 -12.87 8.51 8.68
C PRO A 198 -11.35 8.60 8.55
N ILE A 199 -10.77 8.11 7.45
CA ILE A 199 -9.33 8.26 7.15
C ILE A 199 -9.00 9.73 6.83
N ALA A 200 -9.84 10.38 6.02
CA ALA A 200 -9.67 11.80 5.68
C ALA A 200 -9.74 12.69 6.94
N GLU A 201 -10.76 12.48 7.76
CA GLU A 201 -10.98 13.23 9.01
C GLU A 201 -9.87 12.98 10.04
N PHE A 202 -9.37 11.74 10.15
CA PHE A 202 -8.23 11.41 10.98
C PHE A 202 -7.01 12.27 10.62
N TRP A 203 -6.64 12.27 9.34
CA TRP A 203 -5.49 13.04 8.86
C TRP A 203 -5.70 14.55 8.97
N GLU A 204 -6.87 15.05 8.60
CA GLU A 204 -7.24 16.46 8.79
C GLU A 204 -7.04 16.90 10.25
N SER A 205 -7.52 16.09 11.20
CA SER A 205 -7.46 16.41 12.62
C SER A 205 -6.04 16.63 13.14
N LEU A 206 -5.03 16.04 12.50
CA LEU A 206 -3.63 16.19 12.89
C LEU A 206 -3.13 17.63 12.76
N SER A 207 -3.71 18.44 11.88
CA SER A 207 -3.30 19.83 11.64
C SER A 207 -3.29 20.69 12.91
N SER A 208 -4.30 20.50 13.76
CA SER A 208 -4.51 21.27 15.00
C SER A 208 -3.84 20.65 16.23
N LYS A 209 -3.37 19.40 16.15
CA LYS A 209 -2.87 18.66 17.30
C LYS A 209 -1.40 19.02 17.63
N PRO A 210 -1.04 19.14 18.92
CA PRO A 210 0.35 19.29 19.34
C PRO A 210 1.13 17.97 19.15
N ILE A 211 2.48 18.07 19.16
CA ILE A 211 3.40 16.93 18.91
C ILE A 211 3.05 15.67 19.73
N PRO A 212 2.83 15.73 21.06
CA PRO A 212 2.55 14.51 21.82
C PRO A 212 1.25 13.82 21.39
N ALA A 213 0.22 14.61 21.07
CA ALA A 213 -1.05 14.07 20.59
C ALA A 213 -0.87 13.43 19.21
N ARG A 214 -0.28 14.13 18.24
CA ARG A 214 -0.03 13.56 16.89
C ARG A 214 0.78 12.28 16.93
N ARG A 215 1.79 12.21 17.81
CA ARG A 215 2.57 10.99 18.05
C ARG A 215 1.67 9.83 18.43
N THR A 216 0.79 10.03 19.43
CA THR A 216 -0.13 8.98 19.89
C THR A 216 -1.12 8.59 18.81
N GLU A 217 -1.74 9.56 18.12
CA GLU A 217 -2.71 9.29 17.06
C GLU A 217 -2.08 8.45 15.93
N LEU A 218 -0.92 8.87 15.42
CA LEU A 218 -0.23 8.16 14.34
C LEU A 218 0.28 6.80 14.81
N GLN A 219 0.84 6.69 16.02
CA GLN A 219 1.28 5.40 16.54
C GLN A 219 0.12 4.40 16.64
N GLN A 220 -1.05 4.86 17.12
CA GLN A 220 -2.24 4.03 17.20
C GLN A 220 -2.77 3.67 15.81
N ALA A 221 -2.84 4.61 14.87
CA ALA A 221 -3.36 4.33 13.53
C ALA A 221 -2.45 3.40 12.72
N PHE A 222 -1.13 3.57 12.81
CA PHE A 222 -0.18 2.78 12.02
C PHE A 222 0.14 1.43 12.65
N LEU A 223 0.35 1.36 13.98
CA LEU A 223 0.91 0.17 14.63
C LEU A 223 -0.05 -0.54 15.60
N GLY A 224 -1.22 0.04 15.89
CA GLY A 224 -2.12 -0.51 16.91
C GLY A 224 -3.59 -0.20 16.63
N THR A 225 -4.35 -0.05 17.70
CA THR A 225 -5.79 0.23 17.59
C THR A 225 -6.07 1.70 17.88
N HIS A 226 -6.48 2.43 16.84
CA HIS A 226 -7.00 3.78 16.98
C HIS A 226 -8.52 3.73 17.22
N PRO A 227 -9.08 4.33 18.29
CA PRO A 227 -10.50 4.15 18.65
C PRO A 227 -11.49 4.52 17.55
N THR A 228 -11.37 5.70 16.95
CA THR A 228 -12.31 6.16 15.91
C THR A 228 -12.21 5.34 14.63
N LEU A 229 -11.00 5.14 14.11
CA LEU A 229 -10.75 4.30 12.93
C LEU A 229 -11.24 2.86 13.13
N SER A 230 -10.98 2.26 14.30
CA SER A 230 -11.44 0.91 14.62
C SER A 230 -12.96 0.82 14.71
N ALA A 231 -13.63 1.82 15.30
CA ALA A 231 -15.09 1.90 15.31
C ALA A 231 -15.68 2.04 13.89
N ALA A 232 -14.92 2.61 12.95
CA ALA A 232 -15.27 2.72 11.54
C ALA A 232 -14.85 1.50 10.71
N GLY A 233 -14.32 0.44 11.31
CA GLY A 233 -13.95 -0.81 10.62
C GLY A 233 -12.51 -0.88 10.11
N PHE A 234 -11.65 0.09 10.45
CA PHE A 234 -10.25 0.09 10.04
C PHE A 234 -9.34 -0.56 11.09
N GLY A 235 -8.45 -1.45 10.63
CA GLY A 235 -7.34 -1.97 11.42
C GLY A 235 -6.11 -1.04 11.42
N PRO A 236 -5.02 -1.45 12.07
CA PRO A 236 -3.73 -0.79 11.95
C PRO A 236 -3.27 -0.74 10.49
N PHE A 237 -2.69 0.38 10.06
CA PHE A 237 -2.24 0.52 8.67
C PHE A 237 -1.09 -0.43 8.33
N MET A 238 -0.11 -0.60 9.23
CA MET A 238 1.00 -1.53 9.04
C MET A 238 0.55 -2.95 9.44
N SER A 239 -0.22 -3.58 8.54
CA SER A 239 -0.68 -4.96 8.64
C SER A 239 -0.19 -5.77 7.43
N ALA A 240 0.03 -7.07 7.60
CA ALA A 240 0.42 -7.96 6.50
C ALA A 240 -0.63 -7.97 5.38
N ASP A 241 -1.92 -7.94 5.72
CA ASP A 241 -3.03 -7.89 4.76
C ASP A 241 -3.03 -6.62 3.89
N ASN A 242 -2.45 -5.53 4.40
CA ASN A 242 -2.33 -4.27 3.67
C ASN A 242 -1.06 -4.22 2.80
N LEU A 243 -0.21 -5.25 2.83
CA LEU A 243 1.12 -5.33 2.21
C LEU A 243 1.32 -6.64 1.41
N THR A 244 0.22 -7.29 1.04
CA THR A 244 0.22 -8.60 0.34
C THR A 244 -0.32 -8.48 -1.10
N PHE A 245 -0.38 -9.61 -1.81
CA PHE A 245 -0.93 -9.67 -3.16
C PHE A 245 -2.39 -9.20 -3.21
N GLY A 246 -2.72 -8.40 -4.23
CA GLY A 246 -4.03 -7.75 -4.35
C GLY A 246 -4.23 -6.56 -3.42
N SER A 247 -3.18 -6.14 -2.71
CA SER A 247 -3.14 -5.01 -1.79
C SER A 247 -1.82 -4.24 -1.98
N GLY A 248 -1.43 -3.46 -0.97
CA GLY A 248 -0.24 -2.62 -0.95
C GLY A 248 1.09 -3.37 -1.02
N GLN A 249 2.19 -2.67 -0.81
CA GLN A 249 3.54 -3.19 -1.09
C GLN A 249 4.60 -2.62 -0.15
N ILE A 250 5.76 -3.25 -0.14
CA ILE A 250 6.98 -2.68 0.41
C ILE A 250 7.92 -2.40 -0.75
N ARG A 251 8.35 -1.15 -0.91
CA ARG A 251 9.33 -0.77 -1.93
C ARG A 251 10.68 -0.47 -1.31
N SER A 252 11.73 -0.96 -1.92
CA SER A 252 13.08 -0.51 -1.65
C SER A 252 13.56 0.46 -2.72
N ASN A 253 14.38 1.42 -2.31
CA ASN A 253 15.01 2.34 -3.24
C ASN A 253 16.49 2.44 -2.94
N ASN A 254 17.31 2.00 -3.89
CA ASN A 254 18.70 1.70 -3.65
C ASN A 254 19.61 2.36 -4.69
N PHE A 255 20.49 3.23 -4.20
CA PHE A 255 21.27 4.16 -5.02
C PHE A 255 22.79 4.02 -4.85
N ASP A 256 23.23 3.07 -4.03
CA ASP A 256 24.62 2.97 -3.59
C ASP A 256 25.51 2.20 -4.57
N GLN A 257 24.90 1.38 -5.42
CA GLN A 257 25.58 0.66 -6.49
C GLN A 257 24.77 0.70 -7.78
N PRO A 258 25.44 0.88 -8.93
CA PRO A 258 24.80 0.83 -10.24
C PRO A 258 24.48 -0.62 -10.66
N PRO A 259 23.37 -0.85 -11.38
CA PRO A 259 22.30 0.10 -11.63
C PRO A 259 21.56 0.48 -10.33
N TRP A 260 21.04 1.71 -10.30
CA TRP A 260 20.06 2.09 -9.30
C TRP A 260 18.82 1.23 -9.46
N THR A 261 18.37 0.63 -8.37
CA THR A 261 17.24 -0.30 -8.41
C THR A 261 16.13 0.15 -7.48
N LEU A 262 14.91 0.00 -8.00
CA LEU A 262 13.71 -0.08 -7.20
C LEU A 262 13.33 -1.55 -7.13
N ARG A 263 13.01 -2.05 -5.94
CA ARG A 263 12.47 -3.41 -5.76
C ARG A 263 11.11 -3.29 -5.09
N GLU A 264 10.21 -4.21 -5.44
CA GLU A 264 8.90 -4.30 -4.83
C GLU A 264 8.75 -5.67 -4.17
N HIS A 265 8.19 -5.67 -2.97
CA HIS A 265 8.02 -6.86 -2.16
C HIS A 265 6.57 -6.94 -1.66
N LYS A 266 6.06 -8.17 -1.60
CA LYS A 266 4.78 -8.52 -0.97
C LYS A 266 5.05 -9.44 0.21
N LEU A 267 4.29 -9.27 1.29
CA LEU A 267 4.34 -10.17 2.44
C LEU A 267 3.36 -11.32 2.26
N VAL A 268 3.78 -12.54 2.54
CA VAL A 268 2.93 -13.73 2.48
C VAL A 268 3.14 -14.63 3.71
N ASP A 269 2.09 -15.33 4.11
CA ASP A 269 2.20 -16.39 5.13
C ASP A 269 2.94 -17.60 4.55
N ASN A 270 3.96 -18.05 5.26
CA ASN A 270 4.65 -19.31 5.02
C ASN A 270 4.68 -20.16 6.30
N GLY A 271 3.53 -20.72 6.66
CA GLY A 271 3.43 -21.68 7.76
C GLY A 271 3.55 -21.05 9.14
N GLY A 272 2.98 -19.86 9.33
CA GLY A 272 3.00 -19.15 10.60
C GLY A 272 4.13 -18.13 10.75
N VAL A 273 4.82 -17.82 9.66
CA VAL A 273 5.89 -16.82 9.57
C VAL A 273 5.66 -16.01 8.30
N LEU A 274 5.77 -14.69 8.41
CA LEU A 274 5.71 -13.81 7.24
C LEU A 274 7.04 -13.86 6.50
N VAL A 275 6.95 -14.11 5.19
CA VAL A 275 8.09 -14.02 4.28
C VAL A 275 7.82 -12.96 3.22
N SER A 276 8.92 -12.42 2.68
CA SER A 276 8.89 -11.45 1.60
C SER A 276 9.02 -12.18 0.27
N VAL A 277 8.17 -11.80 -0.68
CA VAL A 277 8.23 -12.22 -2.09
C VAL A 277 8.55 -11.00 -2.94
N GLU A 278 9.67 -11.03 -3.66
CA GLU A 278 9.98 -10.00 -4.65
C GLU A 278 9.08 -10.14 -5.88
N VAL A 279 8.53 -9.02 -6.34
CA VAL A 279 7.68 -8.93 -7.53
C VAL A 279 8.17 -7.80 -8.44
N ALA A 280 7.77 -7.84 -9.71
CA ALA A 280 8.06 -6.74 -10.62
C ALA A 280 7.46 -5.44 -10.07
N VAL A 281 8.23 -4.36 -10.11
CA VAL A 281 7.79 -3.05 -9.62
C VAL A 281 6.63 -2.57 -10.47
N GLU A 282 5.48 -2.31 -9.83
CA GLU A 282 4.29 -1.88 -10.53
C GLU A 282 4.52 -0.55 -11.28
N GLY A 283 4.02 -0.49 -12.53
CA GLY A 283 4.15 0.69 -13.38
C GLY A 283 5.58 0.99 -13.87
N ASN A 284 6.55 0.11 -13.63
CA ASN A 284 7.92 0.27 -14.09
C ASN A 284 8.26 -0.75 -15.19
N ILE A 285 8.65 -0.23 -16.36
CA ILE A 285 9.00 -1.05 -17.52
C ILE A 285 10.50 -1.32 -17.49
N TYR A 286 10.91 -2.54 -17.86
CA TYR A 286 12.33 -2.85 -18.01
C TYR A 286 12.97 -1.95 -19.07
N GLY A 287 13.92 -1.12 -18.66
CA GLY A 287 14.45 -0.01 -19.48
C GLY A 287 15.03 -0.44 -20.83
N GLU A 288 15.63 -1.62 -20.94
CA GLU A 288 16.19 -2.09 -22.22
C GLU A 288 15.11 -2.40 -23.27
N LEU A 289 13.84 -2.50 -22.91
CA LEU A 289 12.75 -2.60 -23.90
C LEU A 289 12.60 -1.32 -24.74
N TRP A 290 13.21 -0.21 -24.33
CA TRP A 290 13.29 1.04 -25.10
C TRP A 290 14.48 1.09 -26.06
N ASN A 291 15.38 0.13 -25.96
CA ASN A 291 16.58 0.08 -26.79
C ASN A 291 16.25 -0.70 -28.07
N ASP A 292 16.15 -0.04 -29.23
CA ASP A 292 15.87 -0.72 -30.51
C ASP A 292 16.90 -1.80 -30.88
N SER A 293 18.09 -1.76 -30.28
CA SER A 293 19.15 -2.77 -30.46
C SER A 293 19.10 -3.91 -29.43
N SER A 294 18.09 -3.89 -28.55
CA SER A 294 17.88 -4.89 -27.52
C SER A 294 17.68 -6.30 -28.13
N PRO A 295 18.28 -7.34 -27.53
CA PRO A 295 18.05 -8.72 -27.94
C PRO A 295 16.68 -9.26 -27.46
N TRP A 296 15.93 -8.50 -26.67
CA TRP A 296 14.69 -8.96 -26.05
C TRP A 296 13.55 -9.07 -27.08
N PRO A 297 12.87 -10.22 -27.21
CA PRO A 297 11.83 -10.44 -28.22
C PRO A 297 10.67 -9.44 -28.17
N GLN A 298 10.38 -8.88 -26.99
CA GLN A 298 9.26 -7.97 -26.75
C GLN A 298 9.54 -6.52 -27.18
N THR A 299 10.78 -6.17 -27.50
CA THR A 299 11.21 -4.80 -27.82
C THR A 299 10.36 -4.13 -28.91
N PRO A 300 10.09 -4.77 -30.08
CA PRO A 300 9.33 -4.11 -31.15
C PRO A 300 7.89 -3.79 -30.76
N ASP A 301 7.24 -4.70 -30.02
CA ASP A 301 5.82 -4.56 -29.65
C ASP A 301 5.65 -3.58 -28.48
N CYS A 302 6.54 -3.59 -27.50
CA CYS A 302 6.49 -2.68 -26.35
C CYS A 302 6.67 -1.22 -26.77
N GLY A 303 7.60 -0.92 -27.68
CA GLY A 303 7.79 0.46 -28.17
C GLY A 303 6.55 1.01 -28.86
N ILE A 304 5.90 0.20 -29.70
CA ILE A 304 4.69 0.59 -30.46
C ILE A 304 3.50 0.82 -29.51
N GLU A 305 3.28 -0.09 -28.56
CA GLU A 305 2.15 0.00 -27.64
C GLU A 305 2.22 1.29 -26.80
N ILE A 306 3.39 1.66 -26.30
CA ILE A 306 3.54 2.87 -25.50
C ILE A 306 3.28 4.12 -26.35
N VAL A 307 3.76 4.18 -27.59
CA VAL A 307 3.46 5.30 -28.49
C VAL A 307 1.96 5.41 -28.73
N ASN A 308 1.28 4.29 -28.97
CA ASN A 308 -0.17 4.27 -29.16
C ASN A 308 -0.94 4.73 -27.91
N GLN A 309 -0.42 4.48 -26.71
CA GLN A 309 -1.01 4.92 -25.44
C GLN A 309 -0.75 6.41 -25.15
N LEU A 310 0.29 7.01 -25.75
CA LEU A 310 0.59 8.44 -25.61
C LEU A 310 -0.27 9.31 -26.53
N ASP A 311 -0.64 8.83 -27.72
CA ASP A 311 -1.41 9.60 -28.70
C ASP A 311 -2.73 10.19 -28.14
N PRO A 312 -3.55 9.46 -27.34
CA PRO A 312 -4.76 10.00 -26.72
C PRO A 312 -4.49 11.06 -25.63
N LEU A 313 -3.28 11.09 -25.04
CA LEU A 313 -2.91 12.05 -24.00
C LEU A 313 -2.40 13.39 -24.58
N LEU A 314 -2.10 13.41 -25.88
CA LEU A 314 -1.60 14.59 -26.60
C LEU A 314 -2.67 15.28 -27.46
N ALA A 315 -3.87 14.70 -27.57
CA ALA A 315 -5.02 15.22 -28.30
C ALA A 315 -5.97 16.01 -27.39
#